data_AF-A0A4Q7UN93-F1
#
_entry.id   AF-A0A4Q7UN93-F1
#
_cell.length_a   1.000
_cell.length_b   1.000
_cell.length_c   1.000
_cell.angle_alpha   90.00
_cell.angle_beta   90.00
_cell.angle_gamma   90.00
#
_symmetry.space_group_name_H-M   'P 1'
#
loop_
_entity.id
_entity.type
_entity.pdbx_description
1 polymer ?
#
loop_
_entity_poly.entity_id
_entity_poly.type
_entity_poly.pdbx_seq_one_letter_code
_entity_poly.pdbx_strand_id
1 'polypeptide(L)'
;MEDQRTWLQQLPTDVRDRARSLLEALDQLGCDDPDGWARSEIEEDIPQLARYRLLRTLWPQMIDDWRNGITNIPAARRALEAGAGQQDLTQLARAVAYETVFAMLCHLADDDHRIGQLPSWALIEVSSAGESTGRCLDGLHEDLLTLDPSGREGQDLWS
;
A
#
# COMPACT_ATOMS: atom_id res chain seq x y z
N MET A 1 -25.88 12.50 -5.83
CA MET A 1 -25.10 11.69 -4.90
C MET A 1 -26.01 10.59 -4.43
N GLU A 2 -26.05 9.52 -5.20
CA GLU A 2 -26.76 8.29 -4.86
C GLU A 2 -26.06 7.71 -3.61
N ASP A 3 -26.84 7.24 -2.63
CA ASP A 3 -26.35 6.83 -1.32
C ASP A 3 -25.33 5.69 -1.49
N GLN A 4 -24.03 6.02 -1.49
CA GLN A 4 -22.91 5.11 -1.75
C GLN A 4 -22.91 3.90 -0.82
N ARG A 5 -23.70 3.94 0.27
CA ARG A 5 -23.84 2.91 1.29
C ARG A 5 -25.09 2.04 1.14
N THR A 6 -25.79 2.10 0.00
CA THR A 6 -26.96 1.24 -0.28
C THR A 6 -26.60 -0.25 -0.19
N TRP A 7 -25.37 -0.62 -0.53
CA TRP A 7 -24.86 -2.00 -0.40
C TRP A 7 -24.92 -2.53 1.04
N LEU A 8 -24.66 -1.68 2.05
CA LEU A 8 -24.75 -2.08 3.46
C LEU A 8 -26.15 -2.56 3.85
N GLN A 9 -27.19 -1.99 3.24
CA GLN A 9 -28.58 -2.32 3.54
C GLN A 9 -28.96 -3.72 3.06
N GLN A 10 -28.24 -4.25 2.07
CA GLN A 10 -28.45 -5.58 1.48
C GLN A 10 -27.73 -6.68 2.27
N LEU A 11 -26.80 -6.33 3.16
CA LEU A 11 -26.03 -7.29 3.95
C LEU A 11 -26.81 -7.83 5.16
N PRO A 12 -26.56 -9.08 5.57
CA PRO A 12 -26.94 -9.60 6.88
C PRO A 12 -26.44 -8.69 8.02
N THR A 13 -27.12 -8.70 9.17
CA THR A 13 -26.86 -7.77 10.28
C THR A 13 -25.41 -7.83 10.79
N ASP A 14 -24.89 -9.04 10.98
CA ASP A 14 -23.52 -9.29 11.45
C ASP A 14 -22.46 -8.82 10.44
N VAL A 15 -22.67 -9.11 9.16
CA VAL A 15 -21.78 -8.67 8.07
C VAL A 15 -21.81 -7.15 7.93
N ARG A 16 -22.99 -6.54 8.08
CA ARG A 16 -23.17 -5.08 8.06
C ARG A 16 -22.44 -4.39 9.21
N ASP A 17 -22.48 -4.97 10.41
CA ASP A 17 -21.78 -4.40 11.57
C ASP A 17 -20.27 -4.50 11.38
N ARG A 18 -19.76 -5.63 10.85
CA ARG A 18 -18.36 -5.76 10.45
C ARG A 18 -17.97 -4.70 9.39
N ALA A 19 -18.78 -4.53 8.35
CA ALA A 19 -18.54 -3.54 7.31
C ALA A 19 -18.47 -2.10 7.85
N ARG A 20 -19.34 -1.75 8.82
CA ARG A 20 -19.29 -0.44 9.49
C ARG A 20 -18.00 -0.25 10.28
N SER A 21 -17.54 -1.26 11.00
CA SER A 21 -16.26 -1.20 11.72
C SER A 21 -15.07 -1.04 10.77
N LEU A 22 -15.10 -1.70 9.61
CA LEU A 22 -14.07 -1.52 8.56
C LEU A 22 -14.06 -0.09 8.02
N LEU A 23 -15.23 0.44 7.66
CA LEU A 23 -15.38 1.81 7.17
C LEU A 23 -14.85 2.83 8.18
N GLU A 24 -15.22 2.70 9.44
CA GLU A 24 -14.74 3.59 10.50
C GLU A 24 -13.21 3.51 10.66
N ALA A 25 -12.64 2.30 10.63
CA ALA A 25 -11.20 2.13 10.73
C ALA A 25 -10.46 2.74 9.52
N LEU A 26 -10.96 2.54 8.30
CA LEU A 26 -10.37 3.11 7.08
C LEU A 26 -10.46 4.64 7.07
N ASP A 27 -11.59 5.23 7.49
CA ASP A 27 -11.76 6.68 7.66
C ASP A 27 -10.75 7.24 8.66
N GLN A 28 -10.60 6.60 9.83
CA GLN A 28 -9.63 7.02 10.84
C GLN A 28 -8.18 6.94 10.34
N LEU A 29 -7.91 6.06 9.39
CA LEU A 29 -6.63 5.92 8.73
C LEU A 29 -6.50 6.84 7.49
N GLY A 30 -7.50 7.66 7.17
CA GLY A 30 -7.46 8.58 6.03
C GLY A 30 -7.44 7.89 4.67
N CYS A 31 -8.18 6.79 4.52
CA CYS A 31 -8.39 6.14 3.24
C CYS A 31 -9.24 7.03 2.33
N ASP A 32 -8.81 7.20 1.08
CA ASP A 32 -9.55 8.04 0.10
C ASP A 32 -10.81 7.35 -0.43
N ASP A 33 -10.84 6.01 -0.46
CA ASP A 33 -12.00 5.19 -0.88
C ASP A 33 -12.34 4.11 0.16
N PRO A 34 -12.79 4.47 1.36
CA PRO A 34 -13.09 3.49 2.41
C PRO A 34 -14.16 2.48 1.99
N ASP A 35 -15.12 2.87 1.14
CA ASP A 35 -16.18 2.01 0.64
C ASP A 35 -15.64 0.91 -0.30
N GLY A 36 -14.73 1.23 -1.23
CA GLY A 36 -14.09 0.24 -2.10
C GLY A 36 -13.30 -0.82 -1.34
N TRP A 37 -12.45 -0.39 -0.41
CA TRP A 37 -11.65 -1.28 0.44
C TRP A 37 -12.52 -2.15 1.36
N ALA A 38 -13.53 -1.56 2.02
CA ALA A 38 -14.42 -2.31 2.91
C ALA A 38 -15.29 -3.31 2.14
N ARG A 39 -15.80 -2.93 0.95
CA ARG A 39 -16.61 -3.84 0.13
C ARG A 39 -15.79 -5.03 -0.34
N SER A 40 -14.58 -4.81 -0.84
CA SER A 40 -13.71 -5.90 -1.28
C SER A 40 -13.39 -6.90 -0.15
N GLU A 41 -13.12 -6.42 1.08
CA GLU A 41 -12.92 -7.36 2.21
C GLU A 41 -14.17 -8.17 2.55
N ILE A 42 -15.36 -7.57 2.45
CA ILE A 42 -16.62 -8.28 2.73
C ILE A 42 -16.97 -9.28 1.63
N GLU A 43 -16.74 -8.94 0.36
CA GLU A 43 -17.13 -9.75 -0.79
C GLU A 43 -16.11 -10.83 -1.15
N GLU A 44 -14.81 -10.56 -0.95
CA GLU A 44 -13.70 -11.40 -1.41
C GLU A 44 -12.96 -12.10 -0.25
N ASP A 45 -13.26 -11.75 1.00
CA ASP A 45 -12.59 -12.25 2.22
C ASP A 45 -11.07 -12.00 2.27
N ILE A 46 -10.62 -10.96 1.58
CA ILE A 46 -9.23 -10.48 1.60
C ILE A 46 -9.04 -9.53 2.80
N PRO A 47 -7.91 -9.56 3.52
CA PRO A 47 -7.68 -8.69 4.69
C PRO A 47 -7.35 -7.24 4.29
N GLN A 48 -8.29 -6.54 3.65
CA GLN A 48 -8.09 -5.21 3.08
C GLN A 48 -7.69 -4.15 4.10
N LEU A 49 -8.25 -4.17 5.31
CA LEU A 49 -7.81 -3.22 6.35
C LEU A 49 -6.33 -3.44 6.71
N ALA A 50 -5.86 -4.68 6.78
CA ALA A 50 -4.45 -4.98 7.07
C ALA A 50 -3.54 -4.55 5.90
N ARG A 51 -3.96 -4.83 4.66
CA ARG A 51 -3.27 -4.38 3.44
C ARG A 51 -3.13 -2.86 3.40
N TYR A 52 -4.22 -2.13 3.59
CA TYR A 52 -4.22 -0.67 3.60
C TYR A 52 -3.29 -0.11 4.69
N ARG A 53 -3.31 -0.68 5.90
CA ARG A 53 -2.42 -0.25 7.00
C ARG A 53 -0.94 -0.40 6.66
N LEU A 54 -0.56 -1.44 5.94
CA LEU A 54 0.82 -1.64 5.47
C LEU A 54 1.16 -0.64 4.36
N LEU A 55 0.29 -0.53 3.35
CA LEU A 55 0.59 0.25 2.14
C LEU A 55 0.57 1.76 2.36
N ARG A 56 -0.34 2.28 3.22
CA ARG A 56 -0.54 3.73 3.44
C ARG A 56 0.70 4.47 3.94
N THR A 57 1.71 3.76 4.44
CA THR A 57 2.96 4.36 4.92
C THR A 57 4.06 4.38 3.87
N LEU A 58 3.97 3.55 2.84
CA LEU A 58 5.07 3.34 1.88
C LEU A 58 5.34 4.59 1.05
N TRP A 59 4.30 5.25 0.53
CA TRP A 59 4.46 6.51 -0.20
C TRP A 59 5.12 7.60 0.66
N PRO A 60 4.56 8.00 1.81
CA PRO A 60 5.17 9.06 2.60
C PRO A 60 6.57 8.74 3.15
N GLN A 61 6.81 7.47 3.53
CA GLN A 61 8.02 7.12 4.29
C GLN A 61 9.15 6.55 3.44
N MET A 62 8.84 5.86 2.34
CA MET A 62 9.84 5.19 1.51
C MET A 62 10.06 5.89 0.17
N ILE A 63 9.02 6.49 -0.40
CA ILE A 63 9.07 7.12 -1.72
C ILE A 63 9.27 8.63 -1.58
N ASP A 64 8.31 9.35 -0.99
CA ASP A 64 8.33 10.81 -0.93
C ASP A 64 9.38 11.39 0.03
N ASP A 65 9.89 10.60 0.99
CA ASP A 65 10.96 11.05 1.89
C ASP A 65 12.24 11.44 1.12
N TRP A 66 12.45 10.89 -0.08
CA TRP A 66 13.55 11.26 -0.97
C TRP A 66 13.54 12.72 -1.42
N ARG A 67 12.42 13.44 -1.29
CA ARG A 67 12.37 14.90 -1.49
C ARG A 67 13.32 15.65 -0.57
N ASN A 68 13.57 15.10 0.62
CA ASN A 68 14.46 15.67 1.62
C ASN A 68 15.75 14.85 1.79
N GLY A 69 15.72 13.57 1.45
CA GLY A 69 16.84 12.63 1.68
C GLY A 69 17.98 12.68 0.66
N ILE A 70 17.77 13.24 -0.54
CA ILE A 70 18.74 13.10 -1.64
C ILE A 70 20.13 13.69 -1.32
N THR A 71 20.20 14.77 -0.54
CA THR A 71 21.46 15.42 -0.15
C THR A 71 22.24 14.63 0.90
N ASN A 72 21.63 13.63 1.55
CA ASN A 72 22.34 12.73 2.46
C ASN A 72 23.29 11.78 1.70
N ILE A 73 23.07 11.57 0.40
CA ILE A 73 23.88 10.67 -0.43
C ILE A 73 25.10 11.41 -0.97
N PRO A 74 26.35 11.00 -0.63
CA PRO A 74 27.54 11.70 -1.09
C PRO A 74 27.68 11.81 -2.61
N ALA A 75 27.23 10.79 -3.36
CA ALA A 75 27.24 10.82 -4.81
C ALA A 75 26.26 11.86 -5.38
N ALA A 76 25.06 11.98 -4.79
CA ALA A 76 24.09 13.00 -5.18
C ALA A 76 24.60 14.41 -4.87
N ARG A 77 25.27 14.63 -3.73
CA ARG A 77 25.92 15.92 -3.43
C ARG A 77 26.95 16.31 -4.48
N ARG A 78 27.83 15.38 -4.88
CA ARG A 78 28.80 15.64 -5.95
C ARG A 78 28.13 15.95 -7.29
N ALA A 79 27.01 15.28 -7.61
CA ALA A 79 26.25 15.55 -8.82
C ALA A 79 25.64 16.97 -8.79
N LEU A 80 25.07 17.39 -7.66
CA LEU A 80 24.57 18.76 -7.46
C LEU A 80 25.70 19.80 -7.58
N GLU A 81 26.84 19.55 -6.95
CA GLU A 81 28.03 20.41 -7.05
C GLU A 81 28.56 20.51 -8.49
N ALA A 82 28.39 19.45 -9.29
CA ALA A 82 28.71 19.42 -10.71
C ALA A 82 27.65 20.07 -11.61
N GLY A 83 26.57 20.61 -11.04
CA GLY A 83 25.53 21.34 -11.76
C GLY A 83 24.30 20.52 -12.18
N ALA A 84 24.14 19.30 -11.66
CA ALA A 84 22.90 18.53 -11.88
C ALA A 84 21.69 19.21 -11.23
N GLY A 85 20.52 19.09 -11.86
CA GLY A 85 19.26 19.60 -11.33
C GLY A 85 18.82 18.83 -10.08
N GLN A 86 18.53 19.54 -8.98
CA GLN A 86 18.03 18.90 -7.75
C GLN A 86 16.68 18.21 -7.95
N GLN A 87 15.82 18.79 -8.78
CA GLN A 87 14.51 18.22 -9.11
C GLN A 87 14.68 16.87 -9.83
N ASP A 88 15.52 16.81 -10.86
CA ASP A 88 15.79 15.58 -11.62
C ASP A 88 16.37 14.47 -10.73
N LEU A 89 17.33 14.79 -9.86
CA LEU A 89 17.90 13.82 -8.93
C LEU A 89 16.87 13.33 -7.89
N THR A 90 15.97 14.21 -7.45
CA THR A 90 14.89 13.86 -6.53
C THR A 90 13.87 12.95 -7.21
N GLN A 91 13.49 13.27 -8.43
CA GLN A 91 12.57 12.45 -9.23
C GLN A 91 13.18 11.07 -9.48
N LEU A 92 14.44 11.00 -9.90
CA LEU A 92 15.16 9.73 -10.06
C LEU A 92 15.16 8.90 -8.78
N ALA A 93 15.46 9.52 -7.63
CA ALA A 93 15.48 8.81 -6.35
C ALA A 93 14.10 8.28 -5.96
N ARG A 94 13.04 9.08 -6.15
CA ARG A 94 11.64 8.64 -5.90
C ARG A 94 11.23 7.50 -6.83
N ALA A 95 11.58 7.60 -8.12
CA ALA A 95 11.35 6.55 -9.11
C ALA A 95 12.02 5.23 -8.70
N VAL A 96 13.32 5.27 -8.36
CA VAL A 96 14.05 4.08 -7.90
C VAL A 96 13.46 3.51 -6.62
N ALA A 97 13.05 4.37 -5.68
CA ALA A 97 12.40 3.94 -4.45
C ALA A 97 11.07 3.24 -4.72
N TYR A 98 10.22 3.82 -5.59
CA TYR A 98 8.97 3.21 -6.02
C TYR A 98 9.21 1.83 -6.65
N GLU A 99 10.11 1.73 -7.64
CA GLU A 99 10.42 0.45 -8.31
C GLU A 99 10.94 -0.61 -7.33
N THR A 100 11.77 -0.19 -6.37
CA THR A 100 12.30 -1.07 -5.33
C THR A 100 11.19 -1.59 -4.42
N VAL A 101 10.29 -0.70 -3.97
CA VAL A 101 9.15 -1.07 -3.12
C VAL A 101 8.19 -1.97 -3.89
N PHE A 102 7.86 -1.64 -5.13
CA PHE A 102 7.00 -2.44 -5.99
C PHE A 102 7.55 -3.86 -6.17
N ALA A 103 8.83 -3.99 -6.55
CA ALA A 103 9.48 -5.29 -6.70
C ALA A 103 9.50 -6.09 -5.38
N MET A 104 9.76 -5.42 -4.25
CA MET A 104 9.68 -6.05 -2.93
C MET A 104 8.26 -6.56 -2.63
N LEU A 105 7.21 -5.77 -2.91
CA LEU A 105 5.82 -6.20 -2.71
C LEU A 105 5.43 -7.39 -3.59
N CYS A 106 5.92 -7.45 -4.83
CA CYS A 106 5.75 -8.65 -5.68
C CYS A 106 6.38 -9.89 -5.02
N HIS A 107 7.60 -9.78 -4.50
CA HIS A 107 8.27 -10.87 -3.80
C HIS A 107 7.65 -11.23 -2.45
N LEU A 108 6.93 -10.30 -1.81
CA LEU A 108 6.22 -10.54 -0.56
C LEU A 108 4.87 -11.23 -0.72
N ALA A 109 4.26 -11.07 -1.90
CA ALA A 109 2.94 -11.62 -2.20
C ALA A 109 2.98 -13.08 -2.68
N ASP A 110 4.11 -13.56 -3.20
CA ASP A 110 4.24 -14.95 -3.66
C ASP A 110 5.64 -15.52 -3.43
N ASP A 111 5.70 -16.71 -2.83
CA ASP A 111 6.90 -17.55 -2.86
C ASP A 111 6.89 -18.35 -4.17
N ASP A 112 7.11 -17.65 -5.29
CA ASP A 112 7.15 -18.18 -6.66
C ASP A 112 8.09 -19.40 -6.82
N HIS A 113 8.99 -19.59 -5.86
CA HIS A 113 10.03 -20.62 -5.87
C HIS A 113 9.71 -21.76 -4.90
N ARG A 114 8.44 -21.90 -4.47
CA ARG A 114 8.00 -22.97 -3.57
C ARG A 114 8.43 -24.35 -4.06
N ILE A 115 9.48 -24.88 -3.46
CA ILE A 115 9.92 -26.27 -3.67
C ILE A 115 9.08 -27.12 -2.72
N GLY A 116 8.17 -27.94 -3.25
CA GLY A 116 7.06 -28.55 -2.49
C GLY A 116 7.43 -29.39 -1.24
N GLN A 117 8.70 -29.71 -1.02
CA GLN A 117 9.17 -30.42 0.18
C GLN A 117 9.85 -29.50 1.22
N LEU A 118 10.06 -28.22 0.90
CA LEU A 118 10.72 -27.26 1.78
C LEU A 118 9.70 -26.32 2.45
N PRO A 119 10.02 -25.78 3.64
CA PRO A 119 9.23 -24.71 4.24
C PRO A 119 9.14 -23.48 3.33
N SER A 120 7.99 -22.81 3.38
CA SER A 120 7.68 -21.55 2.70
C SER A 120 7.26 -20.49 3.72
N TRP A 121 6.92 -19.28 3.28
CA TRP A 121 6.50 -18.18 4.14
C TRP A 121 5.41 -17.34 3.48
N ALA A 122 4.67 -16.58 4.28
CA ALA A 122 3.65 -15.64 3.82
C ALA A 122 3.53 -14.47 4.79
N LEU A 123 3.04 -13.33 4.30
CA LEU A 123 2.58 -12.24 5.15
C LEU A 123 1.14 -12.50 5.55
N ILE A 124 0.89 -12.64 6.85
CA ILE A 124 -0.42 -13.01 7.40
C ILE A 124 -0.94 -11.91 8.30
N GLU A 125 -2.24 -11.63 8.20
CA GLU A 125 -2.93 -10.73 9.12
C GLU A 125 -2.91 -11.27 10.55
N VAL A 126 -2.71 -10.36 11.50
CA VAL A 126 -2.77 -10.65 12.93
C VAL A 126 -3.99 -9.96 13.54
N SER A 127 -4.76 -10.71 14.32
CA SER A 127 -5.94 -10.22 15.04
C SER A 127 -5.57 -9.23 16.14
N SER A 128 -6.56 -8.54 16.71
CA SER A 128 -6.36 -7.66 17.86
C SER A 128 -5.85 -8.39 19.11
N ALA A 129 -6.02 -9.71 19.19
CA ALA A 129 -5.47 -10.55 20.27
C ALA A 129 -4.02 -10.98 20.04
N GLY A 130 -3.42 -10.64 18.88
CA GLY A 130 -2.06 -11.05 18.53
C GLY A 130 -1.98 -12.43 17.87
N GLU A 131 -3.11 -13.01 17.48
CA GLU A 131 -3.19 -14.33 16.85
C GLU A 131 -3.20 -14.20 15.32
N SER A 132 -2.52 -15.11 14.63
CA SER A 132 -2.61 -15.21 13.17
C SER A 132 -4.04 -15.57 12.74
N THR A 133 -4.61 -14.82 11.80
CA THR A 133 -5.94 -15.11 11.24
C THR A 133 -5.89 -16.15 10.12
N GLY A 134 -4.69 -16.43 9.60
CA GLY A 134 -4.49 -17.25 8.41
C GLY A 134 -4.82 -16.55 7.09
N ARG A 135 -5.28 -15.29 7.11
CA ARG A 135 -5.57 -14.50 5.91
C ARG A 135 -4.29 -13.86 5.37
N CYS A 136 -3.90 -14.22 4.14
CA CYS A 136 -2.69 -13.72 3.51
C CYS A 136 -2.86 -12.29 2.95
N LEU A 137 -1.79 -11.50 3.00
CA LEU A 137 -1.72 -10.17 2.38
C LEU A 137 -1.13 -10.30 0.97
N ASP A 138 -1.90 -10.85 0.02
CA ASP A 138 -1.46 -11.14 -1.35
C ASP A 138 -1.84 -10.03 -2.33
N GLY A 139 -1.08 -9.78 -3.41
CA GLY A 139 -1.41 -8.74 -4.39
C GLY A 139 -1.19 -7.31 -3.89
N LEU A 140 -0.29 -7.10 -2.91
CA LEU A 140 -0.02 -5.76 -2.35
C LEU A 140 0.49 -4.74 -3.38
N HIS A 141 1.21 -5.21 -4.39
CA HIS A 141 1.79 -4.37 -5.43
C HIS A 141 0.73 -3.71 -6.33
N GLU A 142 -0.45 -4.32 -6.46
CA GLU A 142 -1.55 -3.83 -7.31
C GLU A 142 -2.14 -2.50 -6.81
N ASP A 143 -2.15 -2.31 -5.49
CA ASP A 143 -2.69 -1.12 -4.84
C ASP A 143 -1.62 -0.04 -4.55
N LEU A 144 -0.35 -0.28 -4.88
CA LEU A 144 0.70 0.69 -4.52
C LEU A 144 0.49 2.02 -5.23
N LEU A 145 0.18 2.03 -6.53
CA LEU A 145 -0.03 3.27 -7.29
C LEU A 145 -1.28 4.03 -6.88
N THR A 146 -2.36 3.32 -6.53
CA THR A 146 -3.64 3.94 -6.14
C THR A 146 -3.51 4.74 -4.85
N LEU A 147 -2.49 4.46 -4.04
CA LEU A 147 -2.17 5.16 -2.80
C LEU A 147 -1.16 6.29 -2.94
N ASP A 148 -0.83 6.70 -4.17
CA ASP A 148 -0.09 7.95 -4.41
C ASP A 148 -0.84 9.14 -3.78
N PRO A 149 -0.25 9.85 -2.79
CA PRO A 149 -0.90 11.00 -2.14
C PRO A 149 -1.28 12.13 -3.10
N SER A 150 -0.69 12.15 -4.29
CA SER A 150 -1.00 13.15 -5.32
C SER A 150 -2.30 12.86 -6.09
N GLY A 151 -2.84 11.63 -5.95
CA GLY A 151 -4.01 11.15 -6.70
C GLY A 151 -3.76 10.99 -8.19
N ARG A 152 -2.49 10.94 -8.62
CA ARG A 152 -2.09 10.83 -10.03
C ARG A 152 -1.39 9.52 -10.35
N GLU A 153 -1.46 8.53 -9.45
CA GLU A 153 -0.91 7.20 -9.67
C GLU A 153 0.56 7.24 -10.13
N GLY A 154 1.37 8.06 -9.45
CA GLY A 154 2.81 8.14 -9.70
C GLY A 154 3.21 8.71 -11.05
N GLN A 155 2.31 9.38 -11.78
CA GLN A 155 2.63 9.99 -13.09
C GLN A 155 3.85 10.92 -13.04
N ASP A 156 4.11 11.58 -11.91
CA ASP A 156 5.25 12.48 -11.74
C ASP A 156 6.60 11.75 -11.59
N LEU A 157 6.61 10.43 -11.46
CA LEU A 157 7.85 9.64 -11.46
C LEU A 157 8.45 9.49 -12.87
N TRP A 158 7.61 9.57 -13.91
CA TRP A 158 7.97 9.21 -15.30
C TRP A 158 7.88 10.36 -16.30
N SER A 159 7.64 11.58 -15.82
CA SER A 159 7.40 12.79 -16.62
C SER A 159 8.61 13.70 -16.74
#